data_AF-A0A2R6GU77-F1
#
_entry.id   AF-A0A2R6GU77-F1
#
_cell.length_a   1.000
_cell.length_b   1.000
_cell.length_c   1.000
_cell.angle_alpha   90.00
_cell.angle_beta   90.00
_cell.angle_gamma   90.00
#
_symmetry.space_group_name_H-M   'P 1'
#
loop_
_entity.id
_entity.type
_entity.pdbx_description
1 polymer ?
#
loop_
_entity_poly.entity_id
_entity_poly.type
_entity_poly.pdbx_seq_one_letter_code
_entity_poly.pdbx_strand_id
1 'polypeptide(L)'
;MTAGEYGFPKHVLNGKGFHDGPDAFPELDTVEVWELENNTMHTHSIHLHLVQFRVVERGPDGTEDPLPNERGGKDTVRVNPGETVRIAVRFEDNTGQFPCHCHILEHEDHEMMRPFKVVDSDGGNGKGNGNGNGRGNGR
;
A
#
# COMPACT_ATOMS: atom_id res chain seq x y z
N MET A 1 -8.20 5.21 13.29
CA MET A 1 -9.55 4.69 13.60
C MET A 1 -10.56 5.83 13.47
N THR A 2 -11.78 5.53 13.05
CA THR A 2 -12.91 6.47 12.96
C THR A 2 -14.14 5.88 13.67
N ALA A 3 -15.13 6.70 13.99
CA ALA A 3 -16.40 6.21 14.53
C ALA A 3 -17.22 5.57 13.39
N GLY A 4 -17.57 4.29 13.55
CA GLY A 4 -18.43 3.55 12.63
C GLY A 4 -19.92 3.73 12.94
N GLU A 5 -20.76 3.08 12.13
CA GLU A 5 -22.20 3.01 12.36
C GLU A 5 -22.48 2.38 13.74
N TYR A 6 -23.44 2.94 14.47
CA TYR A 6 -23.78 2.54 15.86
C TYR A 6 -22.68 2.76 16.92
N GLY A 7 -21.61 3.49 16.59
CA GLY A 7 -20.55 3.83 17.54
C GLY A 7 -19.50 2.75 17.74
N PHE A 8 -19.53 1.67 16.93
CA PHE A 8 -18.44 0.70 16.90
C PHE A 8 -17.18 1.33 16.27
N PRO A 9 -15.98 1.00 16.76
CA PRO A 9 -14.75 1.51 16.18
C PRO A 9 -14.55 0.93 14.79
N LYS A 10 -14.13 1.79 13.85
CA LYS A 10 -13.81 1.42 12.49
C LYS A 10 -12.33 1.64 12.24
N HIS A 11 -11.65 0.60 11.79
CA HIS A 11 -10.25 0.69 11.39
C HIS A 11 -10.19 1.20 9.95
N VAL A 12 -9.38 2.23 9.69
CA VAL A 12 -9.29 2.87 8.37
C VAL A 12 -7.87 3.31 8.11
N LEU A 13 -7.47 3.28 6.84
CA LEU A 13 -6.25 3.92 6.36
C LEU A 13 -6.60 5.35 5.91
N ASN A 14 -5.83 6.34 6.37
CA ASN A 14 -6.00 7.77 6.02
C ASN A 14 -7.42 8.32 6.25
N GLY A 15 -8.15 7.78 7.25
CA GLY A 15 -9.49 8.25 7.60
C GLY A 15 -10.60 7.85 6.62
N LYS A 16 -10.31 7.03 5.60
CA LYS A 16 -11.22 6.70 4.50
C LYS A 16 -11.57 5.22 4.44
N GLY A 17 -12.76 4.92 3.95
CA GLY A 17 -13.23 3.56 3.68
C GLY A 17 -12.80 3.06 2.30
N PHE A 18 -13.05 1.79 2.01
CA PHE A 18 -12.65 1.17 0.75
C PHE A 18 -13.27 1.86 -0.49
N HIS A 19 -14.54 2.25 -0.40
CA HIS A 19 -15.30 2.81 -1.51
C HIS A 19 -15.01 4.29 -1.83
N ASP A 20 -14.16 4.97 -1.07
CA ASP A 20 -13.83 6.39 -1.28
C ASP A 20 -12.89 6.64 -2.48
N GLY A 21 -12.58 5.61 -3.29
CA GLY A 21 -11.65 5.68 -4.44
C GLY A 21 -10.16 5.75 -4.03
N PRO A 22 -9.18 5.62 -4.94
CA PRO A 22 -7.76 5.67 -4.57
C PRO A 22 -7.25 7.09 -4.29
N ASP A 23 -6.29 7.21 -3.37
CA ASP A 23 -5.58 8.48 -3.07
C ASP A 23 -4.08 8.45 -3.42
N ALA A 24 -3.55 7.26 -3.70
CA ALA A 24 -2.17 7.05 -4.11
C ALA A 24 -2.16 6.65 -5.60
N PHE A 25 -1.37 7.38 -6.39
CA PHE A 25 -1.24 7.21 -7.83
C PHE A 25 0.22 7.04 -8.25
N PRO A 26 0.92 5.99 -7.76
CA PRO A 26 2.31 5.78 -8.13
C PRO A 26 2.45 5.57 -9.64
N GLU A 27 3.51 6.14 -10.21
CA GLU A 27 3.84 5.97 -11.63
C GLU A 27 4.59 4.65 -11.87
N LEU A 28 4.28 3.96 -12.96
CA LEU A 28 5.01 2.79 -13.40
C LEU A 28 6.50 3.13 -13.63
N ASP A 29 7.38 2.17 -13.33
CA ASP A 29 8.83 2.27 -13.40
C ASP A 29 9.45 3.26 -12.40
N THR A 30 8.70 3.65 -11.36
CA THR A 30 9.21 4.49 -10.27
C THR A 30 9.47 3.71 -8.98
N VAL A 31 10.25 4.36 -8.10
CA VAL A 31 10.42 3.93 -6.72
C VAL A 31 9.90 5.05 -5.83
N GLU A 32 9.00 4.72 -4.93
CA GLU A 32 8.48 5.64 -3.92
C GLU A 32 8.86 5.17 -2.52
N VAL A 33 8.98 6.13 -1.60
CA VAL A 33 9.04 5.83 -0.16
C VAL A 33 7.68 6.13 0.44
N TRP A 34 7.02 5.10 0.99
CA TRP A 34 5.75 5.25 1.69
C TRP A 34 5.99 5.24 3.19
N GLU A 35 5.34 6.16 3.89
CA GLU A 35 5.35 6.22 5.35
C GLU A 35 4.07 5.58 5.90
N LEU A 36 4.24 4.54 6.71
CA LEU A 36 3.14 3.85 7.39
C LEU A 36 3.16 4.26 8.86
N GLU A 37 2.34 5.25 9.21
CA GLU A 37 2.24 5.78 10.57
C GLU A 37 1.07 5.12 11.32
N ASN A 38 1.34 4.60 12.53
CA ASN A 38 0.32 3.98 13.36
C ASN A 38 0.03 4.79 14.63
N ASN A 39 -0.97 5.66 14.52
CA ASN A 39 -1.50 6.45 15.64
C ASN A 39 -2.59 5.72 16.45
N THR A 40 -2.58 4.38 16.46
CA THR A 40 -3.57 3.57 17.18
C THR A 40 -2.89 2.69 18.23
N MET A 41 -3.70 2.09 19.13
CA MET A 41 -3.21 1.19 20.18
C MET A 41 -3.00 -0.25 19.70
N HIS A 42 -3.37 -0.57 18.46
CA HIS A 42 -3.23 -1.92 17.89
C HIS A 42 -2.07 -1.96 16.92
N THR A 43 -1.30 -3.03 16.94
CA THR A 43 -0.38 -3.35 15.85
C THR A 43 -1.18 -3.71 14.59
N HIS A 44 -0.77 -3.18 13.44
CA HIS A 44 -1.34 -3.52 12.13
C HIS A 44 -0.30 -4.19 11.24
N SER A 45 -0.67 -5.31 10.61
CA SER A 45 0.11 -5.94 9.54
C SER A 45 -0.31 -5.33 8.20
N ILE A 46 0.44 -4.36 7.67
CA ILE A 46 0.09 -3.70 6.41
C ILE A 46 0.67 -4.49 5.23
N HIS A 47 -0.21 -4.91 4.32
CA HIS A 47 0.09 -5.65 3.10
C HIS A 47 -0.23 -4.82 1.85
N LEU A 48 0.69 -4.80 0.88
CA LEU A 48 0.49 -4.20 -0.44
C LEU A 48 0.45 -5.32 -1.49
N HIS A 49 -0.57 -5.32 -2.33
CA HIS A 49 -0.62 -6.19 -3.51
C HIS A 49 0.35 -5.68 -4.60
N LEU A 50 0.55 -6.49 -5.64
CA LEU A 50 1.44 -6.27 -6.80
C LEU A 50 2.95 -6.30 -6.47
N VAL A 51 3.37 -5.64 -5.40
CA VAL A 51 4.78 -5.28 -5.18
C VAL A 51 5.44 -6.06 -4.04
N GLN A 52 6.76 -6.19 -4.11
CA GLN A 52 7.60 -6.32 -2.91
C GLN A 52 8.26 -4.98 -2.62
N PHE A 53 8.51 -4.72 -1.34
CA PHE A 53 9.17 -3.52 -0.84
C PHE A 53 10.29 -3.88 0.14
N ARG A 54 11.15 -2.90 0.42
CA ARG A 54 12.14 -2.99 1.51
C ARG A 54 11.73 -2.04 2.63
N VAL A 55 11.83 -2.50 3.87
CA VAL A 55 11.80 -1.58 5.03
C VAL A 55 13.12 -0.82 5.03
N VAL A 56 13.05 0.50 5.07
CA VAL A 56 14.24 1.37 5.07
C VAL A 56 14.50 2.01 6.42
N GLU A 57 13.45 2.41 7.13
CA GLU A 57 13.54 2.98 8.48
C GLU A 57 12.28 2.62 9.28
N ARG A 58 12.39 2.65 10.62
CA ARG A 58 11.24 2.43 11.52
C ARG A 58 11.41 3.17 12.85
N GLY A 59 10.52 2.89 13.81
CA GLY A 59 10.58 3.44 15.16
C GLY A 59 9.62 4.61 15.36
N PRO A 60 9.60 5.24 16.55
CA PRO A 60 8.65 6.30 16.88
C PRO A 60 8.64 7.45 15.86
N ASP A 61 9.83 7.89 15.45
CA ASP A 61 10.02 8.97 14.47
C ASP A 61 10.35 8.45 13.05
N GLY A 62 10.36 7.12 12.87
CA GLY A 62 10.68 6.49 11.59
C GLY A 62 12.14 6.66 11.16
N THR A 63 13.11 6.78 12.08
CA THR A 63 14.53 7.04 11.78
C THR A 63 15.49 5.92 12.20
N GLU A 64 14.98 4.83 12.78
CA GLU A 64 15.77 3.70 13.24
C GLU A 64 15.98 2.68 12.12
N ASP A 65 17.09 1.95 12.18
CA ASP A 65 17.38 0.88 11.22
C ASP A 65 16.29 -0.21 11.23
N PRO A 66 16.01 -0.85 10.07
CA PRO A 66 15.12 -2.01 10.00
C PRO A 66 15.60 -3.17 10.88
N LEU A 67 14.65 -3.94 11.40
CA LEU A 67 14.97 -5.14 12.17
C LEU A 67 15.79 -6.12 11.31
N PRO A 68 16.66 -6.96 11.91
CA PRO A 68 17.47 -7.90 11.14
C PRO A 68 16.66 -8.79 10.18
N ASN A 69 15.44 -9.18 10.56
CA ASN A 69 14.54 -10.00 9.75
C ASN A 69 13.71 -9.22 8.70
N GLU A 70 13.90 -7.91 8.60
CA GLU A 70 13.18 -7.02 7.67
C GLU A 70 14.07 -6.45 6.56
N ARG A 71 15.37 -6.81 6.55
CA ARG A 71 16.36 -6.31 5.57
C ARG A 71 16.23 -6.93 4.17
N GLY A 72 15.33 -7.91 4.00
CA GLY A 72 14.99 -8.53 2.72
C GLY A 72 13.76 -7.90 2.06
N GLY A 73 13.34 -8.46 0.92
CA GLY A 73 12.06 -8.10 0.30
C GLY A 73 10.88 -8.58 1.15
N LYS A 74 9.85 -7.74 1.27
CA LYS A 74 8.61 -8.01 2.01
C LYS A 74 7.42 -7.54 1.18
N ASP A 75 6.27 -8.17 1.37
CA ASP A 75 4.97 -7.69 0.88
C ASP A 75 4.06 -7.24 2.04
N THR A 76 4.44 -7.59 3.27
CA THR A 76 3.68 -7.36 4.50
C THR A 76 4.64 -6.94 5.60
N VAL A 77 4.29 -5.87 6.32
CA VAL A 77 5.10 -5.32 7.41
C VAL A 77 4.25 -5.00 8.63
N ARG A 78 4.83 -5.20 9.81
CA ARG A 78 4.20 -4.87 11.08
C ARG A 78 4.46 -3.42 11.45
N VAL A 79 3.39 -2.68 11.72
CA VAL A 79 3.42 -1.31 12.24
C VAL A 79 2.76 -1.31 13.62
N ASN A 80 3.59 -1.24 14.66
CA ASN A 80 3.23 -1.22 16.07
C ASN A 80 2.65 0.14 16.50
N PRO A 81 1.99 0.21 17.67
CA PRO A 81 1.47 1.46 18.21
C PRO A 81 2.55 2.53 18.35
N GLY A 82 2.27 3.74 17.85
CA GLY A 82 3.12 4.92 17.98
C GLY A 82 4.42 4.87 17.19
N GLU A 83 4.54 3.98 16.19
CA GLU A 83 5.69 3.94 15.30
C GLU A 83 5.32 4.34 13.86
N THR A 84 6.31 4.84 13.14
CA THR A 84 6.30 5.01 11.69
C THR A 84 7.23 3.99 11.07
N VAL A 85 6.78 3.29 10.03
CA VAL A 85 7.62 2.41 9.20
C VAL A 85 7.71 3.00 7.80
N ARG A 86 8.93 3.28 7.32
CA ARG A 86 9.18 3.72 5.95
C ARG A 86 9.53 2.53 5.08
N ILE A 87 8.83 2.38 3.95
CA ILE A 87 9.06 1.32 2.97
C ILE A 87 9.44 1.91 1.61
N ALA A 88 10.49 1.39 0.99
CA ALA A 88 10.84 1.69 -0.39
C ALA A 88 10.16 0.68 -1.32
N VAL A 89 9.24 1.16 -2.15
CA VAL A 89 8.36 0.37 -3.01
C VAL A 89 8.74 0.62 -4.47
N ARG A 90 8.89 -0.45 -5.26
CA ARG A 90 9.16 -0.36 -6.70
C ARG A 90 7.90 -0.80 -7.46
N PHE A 91 7.44 0.02 -8.40
CA PHE A 91 6.25 -0.24 -9.21
C PHE A 91 6.63 -0.56 -10.66
N GLU A 92 7.00 -1.80 -10.97
CA GLU A 92 7.58 -2.15 -12.30
C GLU A 92 6.75 -3.14 -13.14
N ASP A 93 5.73 -3.77 -12.56
CA ASP A 93 5.07 -4.92 -13.22
C ASP A 93 3.85 -4.54 -14.07
N ASN A 94 2.87 -3.84 -13.49
CA ASN A 94 1.58 -3.60 -14.12
C ASN A 94 0.96 -2.28 -13.67
N THR A 95 0.27 -1.59 -14.58
CA THR A 95 -0.69 -0.54 -14.24
C THR A 95 -2.04 -1.13 -13.83
N GLY A 96 -2.80 -0.38 -13.01
CA GLY A 96 -4.09 -0.86 -12.51
C GLY A 96 -4.36 -0.45 -11.07
N GLN A 97 -5.51 -0.88 -10.56
CA GLN A 97 -5.92 -0.64 -9.18
C GLN A 97 -5.67 -1.89 -8.33
N PHE A 98 -4.94 -1.73 -7.24
CA PHE A 98 -4.52 -2.81 -6.35
C PHE A 98 -4.81 -2.44 -4.89
N PRO A 99 -5.11 -3.40 -4.02
CA PRO A 99 -5.39 -3.11 -2.63
C PRO A 99 -4.11 -2.97 -1.79
N CYS A 100 -4.19 -2.09 -0.80
CA CYS A 100 -3.31 -1.98 0.35
C CYS A 100 -4.19 -2.08 1.60
N HIS A 101 -3.88 -2.99 2.52
CA HIS A 101 -4.75 -3.25 3.66
C HIS A 101 -4.03 -3.76 4.90
N CYS A 102 -4.69 -3.60 6.04
CA CYS A 102 -4.36 -4.41 7.21
C CYS A 102 -4.70 -5.88 6.92
N HIS A 103 -3.83 -6.80 7.29
CA HIS A 103 -4.00 -8.24 7.09
C HIS A 103 -4.55 -8.94 8.34
N ILE A 104 -5.13 -8.18 9.26
CA ILE A 104 -6.06 -8.68 10.28
C ILE A 104 -7.44 -8.58 9.64
N LEU A 105 -8.04 -9.73 9.31
CA LEU A 105 -9.22 -9.79 8.45
C LEU A 105 -10.39 -8.99 9.01
N GLU A 106 -10.56 -8.99 10.34
CA GLU A 106 -11.61 -8.20 11.00
C GLU A 106 -11.38 -6.69 10.84
N HIS A 107 -10.12 -6.24 10.74
CA HIS A 107 -9.81 -4.84 10.42
C HIS A 107 -9.98 -4.57 8.92
N GLU A 108 -9.55 -5.50 8.06
CA GLU A 108 -9.66 -5.44 6.60
C GLU A 108 -11.12 -5.21 6.15
N ASP A 109 -12.02 -6.09 6.60
CA ASP A 109 -13.43 -6.09 6.21
C ASP A 109 -14.22 -4.90 6.81
N HIS A 110 -13.67 -4.22 7.82
CA HIS A 110 -14.37 -3.16 8.55
C HIS A 110 -13.49 -1.96 8.97
N GLU A 111 -12.82 -1.23 8.09
CA GLU A 111 -12.76 -1.25 6.61
C GLU A 111 -11.35 -0.79 6.20
N MET A 112 -10.33 -1.38 6.81
CA MET A 112 -8.93 -0.95 6.77
C MET A 112 -8.23 -1.42 5.49
N MET A 113 -8.87 -1.17 4.35
CA MET A 113 -8.42 -1.47 3.01
C MET A 113 -8.61 -0.24 2.12
N ARG A 114 -7.59 0.09 1.33
CA ARG A 114 -7.66 1.17 0.35
C ARG A 114 -7.09 0.71 -0.99
N PRO A 115 -7.69 1.12 -2.11
CA PRO A 115 -7.02 0.99 -3.38
C PRO A 115 -5.90 2.02 -3.51
N PHE A 116 -4.79 1.60 -4.12
CA PHE A 116 -3.88 2.50 -4.84
C PHE A 116 -3.97 2.19 -6.34
N LYS A 117 -3.64 3.17 -7.19
CA LYS A 117 -3.70 3.01 -8.64
C LYS A 117 -2.35 3.29 -9.28
N VAL A 118 -1.67 2.26 -9.76
CA VAL A 118 -0.46 2.44 -10.58
C VAL A 118 -0.87 3.00 -11.93
N VAL A 119 -0.29 4.14 -12.31
CA VAL A 119 -0.54 4.84 -13.58
C VAL A 119 0.68 4.76 -14.49
N ASP A 120 0.50 4.92 -15.80
CA ASP A 120 1.65 5.00 -16.71
C ASP A 120 2.49 6.25 -16.39
N SER A 121 3.81 6.14 -16.53
CA SER A 121 4.79 7.23 -16.29
C SER A 121 4.71 8.37 -17.33
N ASP A 122 4.01 8.15 -18.45
CA ASP A 122 3.86 9.13 -19.53
C ASP A 122 2.57 9.96 -19.39
N GLY A 123 2.44 10.72 -18.30
CA GLY A 123 1.27 11.57 -18.04
C GLY A 123 0.72 12.32 -19.26
N GLY A 124 -0.35 11.77 -19.86
CA GLY A 124 -1.33 12.50 -20.69
C GLY A 124 -0.98 12.81 -22.15
N ASN A 125 -0.75 11.80 -23.01
CA ASN A 125 -1.15 11.90 -24.43
C ASN A 125 -1.25 10.53 -25.12
N GLY A 126 -2.36 9.81 -24.92
CA GLY A 126 -2.57 8.51 -25.56
C GLY A 126 -4.04 8.28 -25.87
N LYS A 127 -4.46 8.62 -27.10
CA LYS A 127 -5.73 8.18 -27.66
C LYS A 127 -5.82 6.65 -27.54
N GLY A 128 -6.69 6.13 -26.68
CA GLY A 128 -7.09 4.73 -26.67
C GLY A 128 -7.94 4.42 -27.89
N ASN A 129 -7.30 4.28 -29.04
CA ASN A 129 -7.87 3.70 -30.24
C ASN A 129 -7.31 2.29 -30.41
N GLY A 130 -8.18 1.28 -30.28
CA GLY A 130 -8.11 0.02 -31.02
C GLY A 130 -6.98 -0.99 -30.73
N ASN A 131 -7.39 -2.12 -30.16
CA ASN A 131 -7.17 -3.48 -30.69
C ASN A 131 -5.73 -3.91 -31.08
N GLY A 132 -5.14 -4.85 -30.33
CA GLY A 132 -3.82 -5.41 -30.66
C GLY A 132 -3.51 -6.75 -29.97
N ASN A 133 -3.83 -7.84 -30.68
CA ASN A 133 -3.45 -9.24 -30.48
C ASN A 133 -2.02 -9.49 -29.96
N GLY A 134 -1.90 -10.50 -29.08
CA GLY A 134 -0.91 -11.58 -29.20
C GLY A 134 0.49 -11.32 -28.64
N ARG A 135 0.77 -11.86 -27.45
CA ARG A 135 2.14 -12.18 -27.03
C ARG A 135 2.30 -13.69 -26.91
N GLY A 136 2.93 -14.27 -27.92
CA GLY A 136 3.40 -15.64 -27.93
C GLY A 136 4.52 -15.82 -26.91
N ASN A 137 4.44 -16.92 -26.16
CA ASN A 137 5.41 -17.31 -25.16
C ASN A 137 6.60 -17.99 -25.86
N GLY A 138 7.81 -17.47 -25.65
CA GLY A 138 9.04 -17.94 -26.29
C GLY A 138 10.16 -18.11 -25.27
N ARG A 139 10.22 -19.34 -24.73
CA ARG A 139 11.33 -20.00 -24.02
C ARG A 139 11.80 -19.43 -22.69
#